data_AF-A0A7S9D5A1-F1
#
_entry.id   AF-A0A7S9D5A1-F1
#
_cell.length_a   1.000
_cell.length_b   1.000
_cell.length_c   1.000
_cell.angle_alpha   90.00
_cell.angle_beta   90.00
_cell.angle_gamma   90.00
#
_symmetry.space_group_name_H-M   'P 1'
#
loop_
_entity.id
_entity.type
_entity.pdbx_description
1 polymer ?
#
loop_
_entity_poly.entity_id
_entity_poly.type
_entity_poly.pdbx_seq_one_letter_code
_entity_poly.pdbx_strand_id
1 'polypeptide(L)'
;MSTDYPITVRSLGDKFERVRLKASELASRHRSMFWWKPGPDEWHLFVFANHNVAILFVGYLRAEIVGKNTERVRAAFVSADEVGNFADHCVYIRSVYEYARRLFAESTDAEREAMTTVAPHFFEDLASVFAEFAVLAVCRVTDPWIDGRNENFVVELFAKAFARIEPLNKQLSDLQDSMAKHRTRLEPARHKLTAHADRETINAGKPLGAAT
;
A
#
# COMPACT_ATOMS: atom_id res chain seq x y z
N MET A 1 5.15 -4.44 31.73
CA MET A 1 5.38 -3.11 31.12
C MET A 1 4.05 -2.64 30.56
N SER A 2 3.61 -1.42 30.88
CA SER A 2 2.41 -0.84 30.27
C SER A 2 2.76 -0.42 28.86
N THR A 3 2.02 -0.90 27.85
CA THR A 3 2.22 -0.49 26.46
C THR A 3 1.49 0.84 26.25
N ASP A 4 2.23 1.85 25.81
CA ASP A 4 1.67 3.18 25.51
C ASP A 4 1.30 3.29 24.03
N TYR A 5 0.19 3.97 23.76
CA TYR A 5 -0.36 4.18 22.42
C TYR A 5 -0.36 5.69 22.11
N PRO A 6 0.72 6.23 21.53
CA PRO A 6 0.85 7.64 21.21
C PRO A 6 0.06 8.03 19.95
N ILE A 7 -0.61 9.18 20.00
CA ILE A 7 -1.35 9.80 18.90
C ILE A 7 -0.96 11.27 18.82
N THR A 8 -0.39 11.69 17.70
CA THR A 8 0.01 13.09 17.46
C THR A 8 -1.03 13.83 16.63
N VAL A 9 -1.44 15.02 17.06
CA VAL A 9 -2.41 15.87 16.37
C VAL A 9 -1.83 17.27 16.20
N ARG A 10 -1.87 17.83 14.98
CA ARG A 10 -1.36 19.18 14.67
C ARG A 10 -2.47 20.20 14.61
N SER A 11 -2.23 21.41 15.13
CA SER A 11 -3.01 22.63 14.89
C SER A 11 -4.51 22.43 15.11
N LEU A 12 -4.87 22.26 16.39
CA LEU A 12 -6.27 22.15 16.81
C LEU A 12 -6.95 23.51 17.01
N GLY A 13 -6.19 24.61 17.05
CA GLY A 13 -6.69 25.97 17.27
C GLY A 13 -7.71 26.01 18.41
N ASP A 14 -8.83 26.70 18.18
CA ASP A 14 -9.93 26.82 19.13
C ASP A 14 -10.61 25.48 19.48
N LYS A 15 -10.38 24.41 18.70
CA LYS A 15 -10.92 23.07 18.96
C LYS A 15 -10.05 22.26 19.93
N PHE A 16 -8.87 22.74 20.32
CA PHE A 16 -7.92 21.99 21.16
C PHE A 16 -8.57 21.50 22.46
N GLU A 17 -9.22 22.39 23.20
CA GLU A 17 -9.85 22.05 24.46
C GLU A 17 -10.96 21.00 24.29
N ARG A 18 -11.76 21.09 23.22
CA ARG A 18 -12.78 20.08 22.92
C ARG A 18 -12.16 18.70 22.69
N VAL A 19 -11.05 18.63 21.95
CA VAL A 19 -10.33 17.38 21.68
C VAL A 19 -9.71 16.80 22.95
N ARG A 20 -9.06 17.66 23.76
CA ARG A 20 -8.45 17.27 25.03
C ARG A 20 -9.49 16.72 26.01
N LEU A 21 -10.65 17.38 26.12
CA LEU A 21 -11.76 16.94 26.95
C LEU A 21 -12.29 15.57 26.47
N LYS A 22 -12.41 15.36 25.16
CA LYS A 22 -12.87 14.07 24.63
C LYS A 22 -11.89 12.93 24.88
N ALA A 23 -10.58 13.18 24.73
CA ALA A 23 -9.54 12.22 25.08
C ALA A 23 -9.66 11.78 26.55
N SER A 24 -9.82 12.76 27.45
CA SER A 24 -10.01 12.53 28.88
C SER A 24 -11.30 11.75 29.19
N GLU A 25 -12.41 12.11 28.56
CA GLU A 25 -13.70 11.43 28.71
C GLU A 25 -13.60 9.95 28.30
N LEU A 26 -13.02 9.65 27.13
CA LEU A 26 -12.83 8.29 26.64
C LEU A 26 -11.92 7.49 27.58
N ALA A 27 -10.82 8.09 28.04
CA ALA A 27 -9.91 7.44 28.97
C ALA A 27 -10.59 7.07 30.29
N SER A 28 -11.32 8.01 30.89
CA SER A 28 -12.08 7.80 32.12
C SER A 28 -13.13 6.70 31.97
N ARG A 29 -13.96 6.77 30.92
CA ARG A 29 -15.03 5.79 30.64
C ARG A 29 -14.50 4.36 30.52
N HIS A 30 -13.31 4.20 29.98
CA HIS A 30 -12.70 2.90 29.72
C HIS A 30 -11.59 2.53 30.71
N ARG A 31 -11.46 3.26 31.84
CA ARG A 31 -10.43 3.06 32.87
C ARG A 31 -9.01 2.98 32.29
N SER A 32 -8.74 3.78 31.26
CA SER A 32 -7.41 3.90 30.65
C SER A 32 -6.67 5.07 31.27
N MET A 33 -5.37 4.91 31.51
CA MET A 33 -4.51 6.06 31.74
C MET A 33 -4.43 6.90 30.47
N PHE A 34 -4.41 8.21 30.64
CA PHE A 34 -4.30 9.20 29.58
C PHE A 34 -3.47 10.38 30.05
N TRP A 35 -2.54 10.82 29.21
CA TRP A 35 -1.83 12.06 29.38
C TRP A 35 -1.54 12.67 28.01
N TRP A 36 -1.20 13.95 28.00
CA TRP A 36 -0.81 14.63 26.76
C TRP A 36 0.29 15.63 27.04
N LYS A 37 1.02 16.02 26.00
CA LYS A 37 1.99 17.11 26.05
C LYS A 37 2.00 17.92 24.75
N PRO A 38 2.26 19.24 24.80
CA PRO A 38 2.57 19.99 23.60
C PRO A 38 3.89 19.49 22.99
N GLY A 39 3.97 19.56 21.66
CA GLY A 39 5.15 19.33 20.85
C GLY A 39 5.53 20.60 20.08
N PRO A 40 6.62 20.55 19.29
CA PRO A 40 7.00 21.65 18.40
C PRO A 40 5.91 21.94 17.36
N ASP A 41 5.93 23.14 16.75
CA ASP A 41 5.12 23.49 15.56
C ASP A 41 3.60 23.22 15.67
N GLU A 42 3.00 23.56 16.83
CA GLU A 42 1.58 23.37 17.17
C GLU A 42 1.13 21.90 17.20
N TRP A 43 2.05 20.97 17.41
CA TRP A 43 1.70 19.57 17.63
C TRP A 43 1.31 19.31 19.09
N HIS A 44 0.43 18.33 19.28
CA HIS A 44 0.03 17.81 20.58
C HIS A 44 0.10 16.30 20.55
N LEU A 45 0.81 15.71 21.51
CA LEU A 45 0.90 14.26 21.70
C LEU A 45 -0.11 13.84 22.76
N PHE A 46 -1.02 12.93 22.40
CA PHE A 46 -1.97 12.28 23.29
C PHE A 46 -1.52 10.83 23.47
N VAL A 47 -1.41 10.34 24.71
CA VAL A 47 -0.92 8.99 25.00
C VAL A 47 -1.95 8.26 25.85
N PHE A 48 -2.31 7.05 25.42
CA PHE A 48 -3.24 6.16 26.11
C PHE A 48 -2.54 4.87 26.53
N ALA A 49 -2.89 4.32 27.68
CA ALA A 49 -2.43 2.99 28.09
C ALA A 49 -3.33 1.84 27.58
N ASN A 50 -4.39 2.18 26.82
CA ASN A 50 -5.33 1.21 26.27
C ASN A 50 -5.52 1.44 24.76
N HIS A 51 -5.22 0.40 23.98
CA HIS A 51 -5.30 0.41 22.52
C HIS A 51 -6.70 0.75 22.00
N ASN A 52 -7.75 0.19 22.61
CA ASN A 52 -9.13 0.41 22.17
C ASN A 52 -9.54 1.87 22.38
N VAL A 53 -9.04 2.51 23.44
CA VAL A 53 -9.29 3.93 23.71
C VAL A 53 -8.58 4.82 22.70
N ALA A 54 -7.33 4.47 22.34
CA ALA A 54 -6.60 5.13 21.26
C ALA A 54 -7.36 5.04 19.93
N ILE A 55 -7.89 3.87 19.57
CA ILE A 55 -8.72 3.67 18.36
C ILE A 55 -9.98 4.55 18.40
N LEU A 56 -10.72 4.55 19.51
CA LEU A 56 -11.93 5.35 19.66
C LEU A 56 -11.63 6.85 19.56
N PHE A 57 -10.50 7.29 20.13
CA PHE A 57 -10.08 8.69 20.04
C PHE A 57 -9.71 9.08 18.61
N VAL A 58 -8.99 8.23 17.86
CA VAL A 58 -8.75 8.44 16.42
C VAL A 58 -10.08 8.50 15.65
N GLY A 59 -11.03 7.62 15.96
CA GLY A 59 -12.38 7.65 15.38
C GLY A 59 -13.12 8.96 15.63
N TYR A 60 -13.02 9.51 16.85
CA TYR A 60 -13.57 10.83 17.18
C TYR A 60 -12.89 11.95 16.39
N LEU A 61 -11.54 11.98 16.35
CA LEU A 61 -10.79 12.97 15.57
C LEU A 61 -11.24 12.94 14.10
N ARG A 62 -11.46 11.74 13.56
CA ARG A 62 -11.98 11.53 12.20
C ARG A 62 -13.38 12.11 11.99
N ALA A 63 -14.32 11.82 12.90
CA ALA A 63 -15.72 12.22 12.72
C ALA A 63 -15.97 13.71 12.99
N GLU A 64 -15.40 14.25 14.07
CA GLU A 64 -15.84 15.51 14.67
C GLU A 64 -14.89 16.68 14.40
N ILE A 65 -13.61 16.40 14.16
CA ILE A 65 -12.59 17.46 13.96
C ILE A 65 -12.31 17.66 12.49
N VAL A 66 -12.15 16.58 11.73
CA VAL A 66 -11.85 16.63 10.29
C VAL A 66 -13.12 16.67 9.43
N GLY A 67 -14.28 16.35 10.01
CA GLY A 67 -15.55 16.25 9.29
C GLY A 67 -15.55 15.07 8.31
N LYS A 68 -16.67 14.82 7.62
CA LYS A 68 -16.92 13.72 6.66
C LYS A 68 -15.92 13.56 5.50
N ASN A 69 -14.78 14.24 5.53
CA ASN A 69 -13.67 14.03 4.62
C ASN A 69 -12.75 12.90 5.16
N THR A 70 -13.29 11.69 5.26
CA THR A 70 -12.57 10.48 5.70
C THR A 70 -11.31 10.19 4.87
N GLU A 71 -11.29 10.65 3.62
CA GLU A 71 -10.13 10.57 2.72
C GLU A 71 -8.93 11.37 3.26
N ARG A 72 -9.15 12.53 3.89
CA ARG A 72 -8.08 13.38 4.45
C ARG A 72 -7.38 12.79 5.68
N VAL A 73 -8.06 11.98 6.48
CA VAL A 73 -7.47 11.42 7.73
C VAL A 73 -6.84 10.05 7.52
N ARG A 74 -7.38 9.22 6.63
CA ARG A 74 -6.72 7.96 6.24
C ARG A 74 -5.45 8.23 5.44
N ALA A 75 -5.47 9.26 4.59
CA ALA A 75 -4.23 9.84 4.08
C ALA A 75 -3.33 10.25 5.26
N ALA A 76 -3.76 11.08 6.20
CA ALA A 76 -2.88 11.68 7.22
C ALA A 76 -2.18 10.72 8.22
N PHE A 77 -2.53 9.42 8.27
CA PHE A 77 -1.95 8.50 9.24
C PHE A 77 -1.70 7.12 8.62
N VAL A 78 -0.42 6.84 8.36
CA VAL A 78 0.10 5.51 8.04
C VAL A 78 1.02 5.10 9.20
N SER A 79 0.83 3.90 9.73
CA SER A 79 1.67 3.33 10.78
C SER A 79 2.99 2.77 10.22
N ALA A 80 3.99 2.60 11.09
CA ALA A 80 5.25 1.96 10.69
C ALA A 80 5.04 0.52 10.17
N ASP A 81 4.08 -0.21 10.75
CA ASP A 81 3.73 -1.56 10.32
C ASP A 81 3.12 -1.56 8.92
N GLU A 82 2.29 -0.58 8.56
CA GLU A 82 1.74 -0.46 7.20
C GLU A 82 2.83 -0.16 6.17
N VAL A 83 3.82 0.67 6.51
CA VAL A 83 5.00 0.88 5.67
C VAL A 83 5.79 -0.42 5.50
N GLY A 84 6.03 -1.15 6.60
CA GLY A 84 6.72 -2.43 6.59
C GLY A 84 6.02 -3.47 5.71
N ASN A 85 4.70 -3.64 5.90
CA ASN A 85 3.88 -4.57 5.14
C ASN A 85 3.89 -4.24 3.63
N PHE A 86 3.87 -2.96 3.25
CA PHE A 86 3.97 -2.57 1.85
C PHE A 86 5.35 -2.87 1.28
N ALA A 87 6.42 -2.57 2.02
CA ALA A 87 7.78 -2.88 1.62
C ALA A 87 7.98 -4.39 1.43
N ASP A 88 7.51 -5.21 2.36
CA ASP A 88 7.56 -6.67 2.27
C ASP A 88 6.79 -7.20 1.05
N HIS A 89 5.64 -6.60 0.75
CA HIS A 89 4.87 -6.93 -0.45
C HIS A 89 5.67 -6.61 -1.73
N CYS A 90 6.31 -5.45 -1.81
CA CYS A 90 7.18 -5.10 -2.94
C CYS A 90 8.38 -6.05 -3.07
N VAL A 91 9.02 -6.42 -1.94
CA VAL A 91 10.12 -7.40 -1.91
C VAL A 91 9.67 -8.76 -2.42
N TYR A 92 8.49 -9.22 -2.00
CA TYR A 92 7.90 -10.47 -2.48
C TYR A 92 7.69 -10.44 -4.00
N ILE A 93 7.04 -9.40 -4.53
CA ILE A 93 6.82 -9.23 -5.98
C ILE A 93 8.13 -9.27 -6.75
N ARG A 94 9.14 -8.53 -6.28
CA ARG A 94 10.47 -8.52 -6.88
C ARG A 94 11.10 -9.91 -6.85
N SER A 95 11.02 -10.61 -5.73
CA SER A 95 11.60 -11.96 -5.59
C SER A 95 11.02 -12.94 -6.60
N VAL A 96 9.68 -12.93 -6.76
CA VAL A 96 9.00 -13.77 -7.76
C VAL A 96 9.45 -13.42 -9.18
N TYR A 97 9.55 -12.13 -9.51
CA TYR A 97 10.06 -11.69 -10.81
C TYR A 97 11.51 -12.14 -11.06
N GLU A 98 12.40 -12.00 -10.08
CA GLU A 98 13.80 -12.43 -10.20
C GLU A 98 13.91 -13.96 -10.39
N TYR A 99 13.06 -14.76 -9.72
CA TYR A 99 13.00 -16.20 -9.97
C TYR A 99 12.59 -16.52 -11.41
N ALA A 100 11.52 -15.87 -11.91
CA ALA A 100 11.09 -16.05 -13.29
C ALA A 100 12.19 -15.62 -14.28
N ARG A 101 12.84 -14.48 -14.02
CA ARG A 101 13.93 -13.95 -14.85
C ARG A 101 15.10 -14.94 -14.89
N ARG A 102 15.54 -15.45 -13.73
CA ARG A 102 16.63 -16.42 -13.64
C ARG A 102 16.32 -17.75 -14.33
N LEU A 103 15.09 -18.24 -14.18
CA LEU A 103 14.66 -19.53 -14.73
C LEU A 103 14.42 -19.50 -16.24
N PHE A 104 13.89 -18.40 -16.78
CA PHE A 104 13.42 -18.37 -18.17
C PHE A 104 14.14 -17.37 -19.07
N ALA A 105 14.56 -16.21 -18.53
CA ALA A 105 15.26 -15.18 -19.31
C ALA A 105 16.77 -15.38 -19.30
N GLU A 106 17.35 -15.74 -18.14
CA GLU A 106 18.79 -15.90 -17.93
C GLU A 106 19.26 -17.37 -17.90
N SER A 107 18.38 -18.32 -18.20
CA SER A 107 18.77 -19.72 -18.27
C SER A 107 19.77 -19.98 -19.40
N THR A 108 20.78 -20.78 -19.10
CA THR A 108 21.74 -21.30 -20.09
C THR A 108 21.07 -22.29 -21.05
N ASP A 109 21.69 -22.56 -22.20
CA ASP A 109 21.16 -23.53 -23.17
C ASP A 109 21.02 -24.93 -22.55
N ALA A 110 21.98 -25.35 -21.72
CA ALA A 110 21.93 -26.63 -21.01
C ALA A 110 20.77 -26.69 -20.01
N GLU A 111 20.48 -25.60 -19.29
CA GLU A 111 19.31 -25.52 -18.40
C GLU A 111 18.00 -25.57 -19.19
N ARG A 112 17.91 -24.88 -20.33
CA ARG A 112 16.73 -24.90 -21.22
C ARG A 112 16.50 -26.30 -21.79
N GLU A 113 17.57 -26.98 -22.23
CA GLU A 113 17.51 -28.35 -22.72
C GLU A 113 17.05 -29.32 -21.62
N ALA A 114 17.56 -29.17 -20.40
CA ALA A 114 17.14 -29.97 -19.26
C ALA A 114 15.65 -29.76 -18.94
N MET A 115 15.17 -28.51 -18.89
CA MET A 115 13.74 -28.21 -18.67
C MET A 115 12.85 -28.83 -19.75
N THR A 116 13.26 -28.68 -21.02
CA THR A 116 12.54 -29.23 -22.19
C THR A 116 12.51 -30.75 -22.18
N THR A 117 13.59 -31.40 -21.75
CA THR A 117 13.71 -32.86 -21.72
C THR A 117 12.89 -33.47 -20.58
N VAL A 118 12.88 -32.83 -19.41
CA VAL A 118 12.22 -33.39 -18.21
C VAL A 118 10.70 -33.20 -18.27
N ALA A 119 10.22 -31.99 -18.57
CA ALA A 119 8.80 -31.68 -18.53
C ALA A 119 8.49 -30.42 -19.36
N PRO A 120 8.49 -30.49 -20.70
CA PRO A 120 8.43 -29.32 -21.57
C PRO A 120 7.18 -28.47 -21.30
N HIS A 121 6.00 -29.10 -21.28
CA HIS A 121 4.73 -28.41 -21.05
C HIS A 121 4.62 -27.77 -19.66
N PHE A 122 5.18 -28.42 -18.63
CA PHE A 122 5.15 -27.85 -17.28
C PHE A 122 5.93 -26.52 -17.21
N PHE A 123 7.10 -26.45 -17.83
CA PHE A 123 7.90 -25.22 -17.81
C PHE A 123 7.33 -24.14 -18.73
N GLU A 124 6.67 -24.51 -19.83
CA GLU A 124 5.89 -23.58 -20.67
C GLU A 124 4.70 -22.97 -19.91
N ASP A 125 3.91 -23.80 -19.23
CA ASP A 125 2.78 -23.38 -18.40
C ASP A 125 3.27 -22.50 -17.25
N LEU A 126 4.35 -22.91 -16.58
CA LEU A 126 4.94 -22.17 -15.46
C LEU A 126 5.46 -20.80 -15.90
N ALA A 127 6.11 -20.70 -17.07
CA ALA A 127 6.54 -19.43 -17.63
C ALA A 127 5.35 -18.49 -17.88
N SER A 128 4.24 -19.03 -18.39
CA SER A 128 3.00 -18.28 -18.61
C SER A 128 2.41 -17.77 -17.29
N VAL A 129 2.33 -18.63 -16.27
CA VAL A 129 1.87 -18.27 -14.92
C VAL A 129 2.72 -17.16 -14.31
N PHE A 130 4.05 -17.23 -14.43
CA PHE A 130 4.92 -16.17 -13.92
C PHE A 130 4.75 -14.85 -14.66
N ALA A 131 4.58 -14.89 -15.98
CA ALA A 131 4.36 -13.69 -16.78
C ALA A 131 3.03 -13.01 -16.42
N GLU A 132 1.95 -13.79 -16.27
CA GLU A 132 0.65 -13.29 -15.79
C GLU A 132 0.74 -12.72 -14.38
N PHE A 133 1.39 -13.45 -13.46
CA PHE A 133 1.58 -13.00 -12.09
C PHE A 133 2.36 -11.68 -12.05
N ALA A 134 3.44 -11.54 -12.81
CA ALA A 134 4.26 -10.34 -12.84
C ALA A 134 3.44 -9.12 -13.29
N VAL A 135 2.66 -9.26 -14.37
CA VAL A 135 1.77 -8.19 -14.85
C VAL A 135 0.75 -7.81 -13.77
N LEU A 136 0.06 -8.79 -13.17
CA LEU A 136 -0.92 -8.56 -12.12
C LEU A 136 -0.32 -7.91 -10.87
N ALA A 137 0.84 -8.39 -10.43
CA ALA A 137 1.52 -7.90 -9.25
C ALA A 137 1.95 -6.44 -9.40
N VAL A 138 2.52 -6.07 -10.56
CA VAL A 138 2.84 -4.67 -10.86
C VAL A 138 1.58 -3.81 -10.92
N CYS A 139 0.50 -4.30 -11.52
CA CYS A 139 -0.78 -3.57 -11.52
C CYS A 139 -1.32 -3.34 -10.10
N ARG A 140 -1.24 -4.31 -9.19
CA ARG A 140 -1.72 -4.15 -7.81
C ARG A 140 -1.02 -3.03 -7.04
N VAL A 141 0.29 -2.88 -7.22
CA VAL A 141 1.07 -1.83 -6.53
C VAL A 141 1.05 -0.47 -7.26
N THR A 142 0.47 -0.43 -8.46
CA THR A 142 0.30 0.79 -9.27
C THR A 142 -1.17 1.18 -9.46
N ASP A 143 -2.11 0.41 -8.89
CA ASP A 143 -3.53 0.70 -8.92
C ASP A 143 -3.85 1.99 -8.16
N PRO A 144 -4.95 2.69 -8.47
CA PRO A 144 -5.28 3.91 -7.75
C PRO A 144 -5.47 3.59 -6.27
N TRP A 145 -5.07 4.50 -5.37
CA TRP A 145 -5.20 4.29 -3.93
C TRP A 145 -6.63 3.92 -3.48
N ILE A 146 -7.66 4.49 -4.13
CA ILE A 146 -9.06 4.13 -3.92
C ILE A 146 -9.63 3.56 -5.21
N ASP A 147 -10.23 2.38 -5.10
CA ASP A 147 -11.05 1.78 -6.15
C ASP A 147 -12.42 1.36 -5.57
N GLY A 148 -13.44 2.14 -5.90
CA GLY A 148 -14.78 2.00 -5.35
C GLY A 148 -14.82 2.18 -3.83
N ARG A 149 -14.93 1.07 -3.08
CA ARG A 149 -14.95 1.05 -1.60
C ARG A 149 -13.67 0.48 -0.98
N ASN A 150 -12.74 0.02 -1.82
CA ASN A 150 -11.52 -0.64 -1.39
C ASN A 150 -10.35 0.35 -1.43
N GLU A 151 -9.40 0.14 -0.52
CA GLU A 151 -8.16 0.89 -0.44
C GLU A 151 -7.00 -0.03 -0.83
N ASN A 152 -6.16 0.43 -1.76
CA ASN A 152 -5.02 -0.33 -2.26
C ASN A 152 -3.74 0.10 -1.54
N PHE A 153 -2.88 -0.87 -1.24
CA PHE A 153 -1.55 -0.60 -0.67
C PHE A 153 -0.59 -0.16 -1.78
N VAL A 154 -0.49 1.16 -1.99
CA VAL A 154 0.25 1.76 -3.11
C VAL A 154 1.01 3.02 -2.70
N VAL A 155 2.00 3.43 -3.49
CA VAL A 155 2.83 4.63 -3.20
C VAL A 155 2.00 5.90 -3.00
N GLU A 156 0.88 6.04 -3.73
CA GLU A 156 -0.04 7.19 -3.62
C GLU A 156 -0.58 7.36 -2.19
N LEU A 157 -0.85 6.27 -1.46
CA LEU A 157 -1.27 6.31 -0.05
C LEU A 157 -0.24 7.07 0.79
N PHE A 158 1.01 6.64 0.69
CA PHE A 158 2.12 7.19 1.47
C PHE A 158 2.43 8.63 1.04
N ALA A 159 2.38 8.93 -0.26
CA ALA A 159 2.58 10.29 -0.77
C ALA A 159 1.56 11.26 -0.15
N LYS A 160 0.28 10.86 -0.08
CA LYS A 160 -0.78 11.65 0.57
C LYS A 160 -0.58 11.75 2.09
N ALA A 161 -0.09 10.69 2.72
CA ALA A 161 0.20 10.66 4.15
C ALA A 161 1.32 11.59 4.58
N PHE A 162 2.39 11.60 3.79
CA PHE A 162 3.58 12.37 4.06
C PHE A 162 3.62 13.69 3.30
N ALA A 163 2.48 14.19 2.79
CA ALA A 163 2.37 15.42 2.01
C ALA A 163 2.96 16.68 2.70
N ARG A 164 3.12 16.65 4.03
CA ARG A 164 3.69 17.73 4.83
C ARG A 164 5.21 17.64 5.02
N ILE A 165 5.84 16.53 4.62
CA ILE A 165 7.29 16.32 4.65
C ILE A 165 7.79 16.50 3.21
N GLU A 166 8.00 17.74 2.80
CA GLU A 166 8.21 18.13 1.39
C GLU A 166 9.28 17.28 0.66
N PRO A 167 10.48 17.02 1.21
CA PRO A 167 11.48 16.20 0.52
C PRO A 167 11.01 14.76 0.28
N LEU A 168 10.35 14.16 1.27
CA LEU A 168 9.84 12.79 1.19
C LEU A 168 8.61 12.71 0.27
N ASN A 169 7.69 13.66 0.39
CA ASN A 169 6.52 13.74 -0.49
C ASN A 169 6.95 13.85 -1.94
N LYS A 170 7.93 14.71 -2.25
CA LYS A 170 8.48 14.83 -3.59
C LYS A 170 9.04 13.49 -4.10
N GLN A 171 9.82 12.77 -3.29
CA GLN A 171 10.34 11.46 -3.67
C GLN A 171 9.23 10.44 -3.95
N LEU A 172 8.20 10.41 -3.11
CA LEU A 172 7.07 9.50 -3.27
C LEU A 172 6.22 9.85 -4.50
N SER A 173 6.01 11.14 -4.78
CA SER A 173 5.32 11.61 -5.98
C SER A 173 6.11 11.32 -7.25
N ASP A 174 7.43 11.59 -7.26
CA ASP A 174 8.31 11.26 -8.39
C ASP A 174 8.29 9.73 -8.67
N LEU A 175 8.29 8.91 -7.61
CA LEU A 175 8.15 7.45 -7.72
C LEU A 175 6.78 7.03 -8.25
N GLN A 176 5.70 7.62 -7.74
CA GLN A 176 4.33 7.38 -8.19
C GLN A 176 4.18 7.69 -9.68
N ASP A 177 4.70 8.82 -10.15
CA ASP A 177 4.63 9.23 -11.55
C ASP A 177 5.40 8.26 -12.46
N SER A 178 6.59 7.84 -12.02
CA SER A 178 7.40 6.82 -12.71
C SER A 178 6.64 5.49 -12.83
N MET A 179 6.03 5.04 -11.73
CA MET A 179 5.23 3.82 -11.67
C MET A 179 3.97 3.90 -12.55
N ALA A 180 3.27 5.03 -12.54
CA ALA A 180 2.09 5.28 -13.37
C ALA A 180 2.45 5.26 -14.87
N LYS A 181 3.59 5.86 -15.25
CA LYS A 181 4.09 5.80 -16.63
C LYS A 181 4.35 4.36 -17.05
N HIS A 182 4.94 3.54 -16.17
CA HIS A 182 5.17 2.12 -16.46
C HIS A 182 3.84 1.35 -16.60
N ARG A 183 2.87 1.62 -15.72
CA ARG A 183 1.54 0.99 -15.74
C ARG A 183 0.83 1.13 -17.08
N THR A 184 0.89 2.29 -17.73
CA THR A 184 0.19 2.50 -19.02
C THR A 184 0.62 1.50 -20.11
N ARG A 185 1.83 0.94 -19.98
CA ARG A 185 2.35 -0.11 -20.88
C ARG A 185 1.79 -1.50 -20.56
N LEU A 186 1.44 -1.74 -19.30
CA LEU A 186 0.99 -3.04 -18.78
C LEU A 186 -0.53 -3.19 -18.75
N GLU A 187 -1.26 -2.08 -18.64
CA GLU A 187 -2.73 -2.06 -18.54
C GLU A 187 -3.43 -2.79 -19.71
N PRO A 188 -2.99 -2.66 -20.98
CA PRO A 188 -3.57 -3.46 -22.06
C PRO A 188 -3.38 -4.97 -21.87
N ALA A 189 -2.23 -5.40 -21.33
CA ALA A 189 -1.96 -6.80 -21.06
C ALA A 189 -2.86 -7.33 -19.92
N ARG A 190 -3.04 -6.55 -18.84
CA ARG A 190 -3.98 -6.88 -17.76
C ARG A 190 -5.40 -7.06 -18.28
N HIS A 191 -5.92 -6.10 -19.07
CA HIS A 191 -7.30 -6.15 -19.56
C HIS A 191 -7.55 -7.33 -20.49
N LYS A 192 -6.61 -7.63 -21.39
CA LYS A 192 -6.77 -8.70 -22.38
C LYS A 192 -6.66 -10.09 -21.78
N LEU A 193 -5.74 -10.28 -20.83
CA LEU A 193 -5.29 -11.63 -20.46
C LEU A 193 -5.77 -12.08 -19.08
N THR A 194 -5.84 -11.18 -18.10
CA THR A 194 -6.04 -11.60 -16.71
C THR A 194 -7.36 -11.15 -16.11
N ALA A 195 -7.89 -9.98 -16.48
CA ALA A 195 -9.14 -9.48 -15.88
C ALA A 195 -10.41 -9.96 -16.59
N HIS A 196 -10.37 -10.15 -17.92
CA HIS A 196 -11.59 -10.39 -18.71
C HIS A 196 -11.58 -11.65 -19.56
N ALA A 197 -10.49 -12.45 -19.54
CA ALA A 197 -10.37 -13.67 -20.34
C ALA A 197 -10.92 -13.44 -21.76
N ASP A 198 -10.43 -12.38 -22.42
CA ASP A 198 -11.02 -11.88 -23.64
C ASP A 198 -11.08 -13.01 -24.68
N ARG A 199 -12.29 -13.35 -25.10
CA ARG A 199 -12.55 -14.56 -25.89
C ARG A 199 -11.76 -14.53 -27.20
N GLU A 200 -11.63 -13.37 -27.82
CA GLU A 200 -10.86 -13.22 -29.07
C GLU A 200 -9.36 -13.41 -28.83
N THR A 201 -8.83 -12.85 -27.74
CA THR A 201 -7.43 -13.02 -27.33
C THR A 201 -7.11 -14.49 -27.01
N ILE A 202 -7.98 -15.18 -26.27
CA ILE A 202 -7.83 -16.61 -25.95
C ILE A 202 -7.87 -17.45 -27.21
N ASN A 203 -8.86 -17.23 -28.08
CA ASN A 203 -9.00 -17.98 -29.33
C ASN A 203 -7.84 -17.73 -30.31
N ALA A 204 -7.17 -16.58 -30.22
CA ALA A 204 -6.03 -16.25 -31.07
C ALA A 204 -4.72 -16.92 -30.62
N GLY A 205 -4.67 -17.52 -29.42
CA GLY A 205 -3.48 -18.25 -28.91
C GLY A 205 -2.19 -17.42 -28.85
N LYS A 206 -2.30 -16.09 -28.81
CA LYS A 206 -1.11 -15.21 -28.85
C LYS A 206 -0.46 -15.16 -27.45
N PRO A 207 0.82 -15.52 -27.32
CA PRO A 207 1.52 -15.38 -26.05
C PRO A 207 1.64 -13.90 -25.66
N LEU A 208 1.79 -13.66 -24.35
CA LEU A 208 2.15 -12.35 -23.79
C LEU A 208 3.32 -11.79 -24.59
N GLY A 209 3.09 -10.75 -25.39
CA GLY A 209 4.18 -10.05 -26.07
C GLY A 209 5.22 -9.63 -25.04
N ALA A 210 6.51 -9.76 -25.37
CA ALA A 210 7.57 -9.31 -24.49
C ALA A 210 7.31 -7.84 -24.12
N ALA A 211 7.35 -7.52 -22.82
CA ALA A 211 7.30 -6.14 -22.36
C ALA A 211 8.62 -5.46 -22.75
N THR A 212 8.72 -4.98 -24.00
CA THR A 212 9.82 -4.15 -24.50
C THR A 212 9.59 -2.70 -24.17
#